data_AF-A0A432RPE9-F1
#
_entry.id   AF-A0A432RPE9-F1
#
_cell.length_a   1.000
_cell.length_b   1.000
_cell.length_c   1.000
_cell.angle_alpha   90.00
_cell.angle_beta   90.00
_cell.angle_gamma   90.00
#
_symmetry.space_group_name_H-M   'P 1'
#
loop_
_entity.id
_entity.type
_entity.pdbx_description
1 polymer ?
#
loop_
_entity_poly.entity_id
_entity_poly.type
_entity_poly.pdbx_seq_one_letter_code
_entity_poly.pdbx_strand_id
1 'polypeptide(L)' 'MESWRALFVPMWFKLFSTLVLLFAGLNSMLAGWQIGTDYIKVPAINRPYMWLVKLISIAYVVIGLYILWGLS' A
#
# COMPACT_ATOMS: atom_id res chain seq x y z
N MET A 1 13.80 14.37 -17.14
CA MET A 1 13.33 12.97 -16.93
C MET A 1 14.46 12.04 -16.52
N GLU A 2 15.69 12.21 -17.03
CA GLU A 2 16.85 11.38 -16.62
C GLU A 2 17.14 11.43 -15.12
N SER A 3 17.14 12.61 -14.50
CA SER A 3 17.40 12.76 -13.05
C SER A 3 16.40 12.01 -12.17
N TRP A 4 15.13 11.94 -12.60
CA TRP A 4 14.10 11.17 -11.90
C TRP A 4 14.35 9.67 -12.00
N ARG A 5 14.64 9.16 -13.19
CA ARG A 5 14.96 7.73 -13.38
C ARG A 5 16.24 7.34 -12.65
N ALA A 6 17.25 8.20 -12.64
CA ALA A 6 18.52 7.97 -11.95
C ALA A 6 18.36 7.72 -10.44
N LEU A 7 17.30 8.24 -9.81
CA LEU A 7 17.01 7.99 -8.39
C LEU A 7 16.59 6.54 -8.13
N PHE A 8 15.92 5.90 -9.08
CA PHE A 8 15.40 4.53 -8.94
C PHE A 8 16.41 3.46 -9.35
N VAL A 9 17.52 3.82 -10.01
CA VAL A 9 18.55 2.85 -10.42
C VAL A 9 19.27 2.19 -9.23
N PRO A 10 19.71 2.93 -8.18
CA PRO A 10 20.50 2.35 -7.10
C PRO A 10 19.71 1.31 -6.29
N MET A 11 20.35 0.17 -6.03
CA MET A 11 19.79 -0.96 -5.29
C MET A 11 19.26 -0.56 -3.91
N TRP A 12 20.00 0.28 -3.18
CA TRP A 12 19.63 0.73 -1.84
C TRP A 12 18.30 1.51 -1.85
N PHE A 13 18.05 2.31 -2.89
CA PHE A 13 16.83 3.11 -3.00
C PHE A 13 15.63 2.20 -3.30
N LYS A 14 15.78 1.21 -4.20
CA LYS A 14 14.73 0.21 -4.45
C LYS A 14 14.38 -0.59 -3.19
N LEU A 15 15.37 -1.01 -2.40
CA LEU A 15 15.13 -1.70 -1.13
C LEU A 15 14.43 -0.81 -0.11
N PHE A 16 14.89 0.43 0.06
CA PHE A 16 14.28 1.41 0.95
C PHE A 16 12.81 1.69 0.57
N SER A 17 12.55 2.00 -0.71
CA SER A 17 11.19 2.23 -1.21
C SER A 17 10.30 0.99 -1.10
N THR A 18 10.86 -0.21 -1.23
CA THR A 18 10.13 -1.47 -0.98
C THR A 18 9.65 -1.54 0.47
N LEU A 19 10.52 -1.25 1.44
CA LEU A 19 10.13 -1.22 2.86
C LEU A 19 9.06 -0.16 3.13
N VAL A 20 9.21 1.03 2.53
CA VAL A 20 8.21 2.09 2.64
C VAL A 20 6.86 1.65 2.08
N LEU A 21 6.83 1.03 0.90
CA LEU A 21 5.58 0.52 0.31
C LEU A 21 4.91 -0.52 1.21
N LEU A 22 5.68 -1.46 1.77
CA LEU A 22 5.15 -2.47 2.69
C LEU A 22 4.57 -1.84 3.96
N PHE A 23 5.31 -0.91 4.58
CA PHE A 23 4.83 -0.24 5.80
C PHE A 23 3.64 0.67 5.53
N ALA A 24 3.60 1.38 4.39
CA ALA A 24 2.44 2.17 4.00
C ALA A 24 1.20 1.28 3.76
N GLY A 25 1.37 0.14 3.10
CA GLY A 25 0.29 -0.84 2.91
C GLY A 25 -0.25 -1.40 4.23
N LEU A 26 0.64 -1.83 5.13
CA LEU A 26 0.25 -2.33 6.44
C LEU A 26 -0.39 -1.24 7.32
N ASN A 27 0.14 -0.02 7.29
CA ASN A 27 -0.42 1.12 8.00
C ASN A 27 -1.83 1.45 7.49
N SER A 28 -2.04 1.42 6.17
CA SER A 28 -3.36 1.60 5.56
C SER A 28 -4.37 0.54 6.01
N MET A 29 -3.96 -0.72 6.11
CA MET A 29 -4.83 -1.79 6.63
C MET A 29 -5.23 -1.54 8.08
N LEU A 30 -4.26 -1.15 8.92
CA LEU A 30 -4.51 -0.86 10.34
C LEU A 30 -5.45 0.33 10.50
N ALA A 31 -5.20 1.41 9.77
CA ALA A 31 -6.03 2.62 9.79
C ALA A 31 -7.47 2.32 9.33
N GLY A 32 -7.64 1.56 8.24
CA GLY A 32 -8.97 1.16 7.78
C GLY A 32 -9.67 0.24 8.79
N TRP A 33 -8.94 -0.65 9.47
CA TRP A 33 -9.52 -1.46 10.53
C TRP A 33 -10.01 -0.63 11.73
N GLN A 34 -9.23 0.38 12.16
CA GLN A 34 -9.65 1.32 13.20
C GLN A 34 -10.93 2.06 12.79
N ILE A 35 -10.97 2.61 11.57
CA ILE A 35 -12.15 3.30 11.05
C ILE A 35 -13.38 2.38 11.02
N GLY A 36 -13.23 1.16 10.50
CA GLY A 36 -14.35 0.23 10.37
C GLY A 36 -14.89 -0.25 11.72
N THR A 37 -14.04 -0.40 12.74
CA THR A 37 -14.48 -0.80 14.09
C THR A 37 -15.09 0.36 14.87
N ASP A 38 -14.53 1.57 14.73
CA ASP A 38 -14.98 2.75 15.48
C ASP A 38 -16.24 3.37 14.89
N TYR A 39 -16.41 3.41 13.56
CA TYR A 39 -17.49 4.15 12.92
C TYR A 39 -18.57 3.29 12.25
N ILE A 40 -18.28 2.04 11.84
CA ILE A 40 -19.24 1.21 11.10
C ILE A 40 -19.84 0.11 11.98
N LYS A 41 -20.97 0.42 12.62
CA LYS A 41 -21.61 -0.49 13.59
C LYS A 41 -22.43 -1.60 12.95
N VAL A 42 -22.95 -1.40 11.74
CA VAL A 42 -23.77 -2.40 11.04
C VAL A 42 -22.85 -3.46 10.41
N PRO A 43 -22.92 -4.75 10.84
CA PRO A 43 -22.00 -5.79 10.37
C PRO A 43 -22.08 -6.04 8.86
N ALA A 44 -23.28 -5.92 8.28
CA ALA A 44 -23.51 -6.11 6.85
C ALA A 44 -22.77 -5.07 5.98
N ILE A 45 -22.53 -3.87 6.51
CA ILE A 45 -21.76 -2.81 5.83
C ILE A 45 -20.28 -2.91 6.19
N ASN A 46 -19.96 -3.25 7.43
CA ASN A 46 -18.57 -3.32 7.90
C ASN A 46 -17.77 -4.44 7.19
N ARG A 47 -18.39 -5.61 6.98
CA ARG A 47 -17.73 -6.72 6.29
C ARG A 47 -17.20 -6.37 4.89
N PRO A 48 -18.01 -5.87 3.95
CA PRO A 48 -17.51 -5.49 2.63
C PRO A 48 -16.51 -4.34 2.69
N TYR A 49 -16.69 -3.38 3.61
CA TYR A 49 -15.71 -2.32 3.84
C TYR A 49 -14.33 -2.89 4.25
N MET A 50 -14.28 -3.78 5.23
CA MET A 50 -13.03 -4.41 5.69
C MET A 50 -12.33 -5.20 4.59
N TRP A 51 -13.11 -5.89 3.74
CA TRP A 51 -12.58 -6.57 2.56
C TRP A 51 -11.99 -5.60 1.55
N LEU A 52 -12.70 -4.51 1.27
CA LEU A 52 -12.26 -3.49 0.32
C LEU A 52 -10.96 -2.80 0.79
N VAL A 53 -10.87 -2.44 2.07
CA VAL A 53 -9.65 -1.87 2.67
C VAL A 53 -8.47 -2.80 2.42
N LYS A 54 -8.57 -4.07 2.80
CA LYS A 54 -7.49 -5.05 2.62
C LYS A 54 -7.10 -5.20 1.15
N LEU A 55 -8.09 -5.30 0.26
CA LEU A 55 -7.85 -5.48 -1.17
C LEU A 55 -7.13 -4.28 -1.77
N ILE A 56 -7.56 -3.04 -1.44
CA ILE A 56 -6.91 -1.82 -1.93
C ILE A 56 -5.51 -1.68 -1.36
N SER A 57 -5.30 -1.94 -0.06
CA SER A 57 -3.97 -1.88 0.55
C SER A 57 -3.00 -2.89 -0.08
N ILE A 58 -3.47 -4.11 -0.39
CA ILE A 58 -2.66 -5.11 -1.12
C ILE A 58 -2.37 -4.62 -2.54
N ALA A 59 -3.39 -4.14 -3.26
CA ALA A 59 -3.20 -3.64 -4.62
C ALA A 59 -2.20 -2.49 -4.68
N TYR A 60 -2.25 -1.56 -3.72
CA TYR A 60 -1.27 -0.49 -3.58
C TYR A 60 0.16 -1.02 -3.48
N VAL A 61 0.40 -2.01 -2.63
CA VAL A 61 1.72 -2.63 -2.46
C VAL A 61 2.15 -3.34 -3.73
N VAL A 62 1.30 -4.20 -4.29
CA VAL A 62 1.63 -5.02 -5.48
C VAL A 62 1.93 -4.13 -6.69
N ILE A 63 1.08 -3.14 -6.96
CA ILE A 63 1.27 -2.21 -8.08
C ILE A 63 2.52 -1.35 -7.84
N GLY A 64 2.72 -0.85 -6.62
CA GLY A 64 3.91 -0.07 -6.27
C GLY A 64 5.21 -0.86 -6.48
N LEU A 65 5.23 -2.13 -6.06
CA LEU A 65 6.37 -3.02 -6.30
C LEU A 65 6.56 -3.32 -7.78
N TYR A 66 5.48 -3.54 -8.54
CA TYR A 66 5.58 -3.75 -9.98
C TYR A 66 6.19 -2.52 -10.69
N ILE A 67 5.79 -1.31 -10.31
CA ILE A 67 6.37 -0.08 -10.87
C ILE A 67 7.85 0.03 -10.51
N LEU A 68 8.19 -0.16 -9.23
CA LEU A 68 9.56 -0.01 -8.74
C LEU A 68 10.54 -1.04 -9.31
N TRP A 69 10.11 -2.30 -9.44
CA TRP A 69 10.99 -3.38 -9.87
C TRP A 69 10.90 -3.70 -11.35
N GLY A 70 9.75 -3.46 -11.99
CA GLY A 70 9.50 -3.79 -13.38
C GLY A 70 9.58 -2.61 -14.37
N LEU A 71 9.27 -1.39 -13.92
CA LEU A 71 9.15 -0.21 -14.81
C LEU A 71 10.16 0.90 -14.53
N SER A 72 10.83 0.90 -13.36
CA SER A 72 11.76 1.96 -12.93
C SER A 72 13.23 1.61 -13.10
#